data_AF-A0A920UUI7-F1
#
_entry.id   AF-A0A920UUI7-F1
#
_cell.length_a   1.000
_cell.length_b   1.000
_cell.length_c   1.000
_cell.angle_alpha   90.00
_cell.angle_beta   90.00
_cell.angle_gamma   90.00
#
_symmetry.space_group_name_H-M   'P 1'
#
loop_
_entity.id
_entity.type
_entity.pdbx_description
1 polymer ?
#
loop_
_entity_poly.entity_id
_entity_poly.type
_entity_poly.pdbx_seq_one_letter_code
_entity_poly.pdbx_strand_id
1 'polypeptide(L)' 'MNKASEYLKKDSWLLMEHGYNQQAQLIKNLNELGYEKVAGYKDFAGIDRIVEAKWPKGL' A
#
# COMPACT_ATOMS: atom_id res chain seq x y z
N MET A 1 5.13 -11.13 -7.77
CA MET A 1 5.83 -9.85 -7.52
C MET A 1 5.61 -9.49 -6.07
N ASN A 2 6.63 -9.58 -5.22
CA ASN A 2 6.48 -9.29 -3.79
C ASN A 2 7.77 -8.82 -3.12
N LYS A 3 8.50 -7.95 -3.81
CA LYS A 3 9.87 -7.59 -3.44
C LYS A 3 10.00 -6.22 -2.81
N ALA A 4 8.94 -5.41 -2.77
CA ALA A 4 9.03 -4.04 -2.27
C ALA A 4 9.58 -3.98 -0.83
N SER A 5 9.17 -4.90 0.03
CA SER A 5 9.67 -5.03 1.41
C SER A 5 11.16 -5.36 1.51
N GLU A 6 11.75 -5.98 0.49
CA GLU A 6 13.19 -6.26 0.41
C GLU A 6 14.02 -4.98 0.18
N TYR A 7 13.40 -3.92 -0.36
CA TYR A 7 14.07 -2.66 -0.71
C TYR A 7 13.68 -1.50 0.21
N LEU A 8 12.60 -1.62 0.97
CA LEU A 8 12.16 -0.57 1.89
C LEU A 8 13.04 -0.53 3.14
N LYS A 9 13.36 0.70 3.58
CA LYS A 9 13.92 0.89 4.92
C LYS A 9 12.87 0.46 5.95
N LYS A 10 13.34 -0.03 7.10
CA LYS A 10 12.47 -0.23 8.27
C LYS A 10 11.70 1.05 8.57
N ASP A 11 10.45 0.91 8.98
CA ASP A 11 9.57 2.02 9.36
C ASP A 11 9.30 3.06 8.25
N SER A 12 9.38 2.66 6.97
CA SER A 12 9.17 3.57 5.83
C SER A 12 7.85 3.34 5.09
N TRP A 13 7.46 4.31 4.28
CA TRP A 13 6.19 4.30 3.55
C TRP A 13 6.34 3.83 2.10
N LEU A 14 5.34 3.11 1.64
CA LEU A 14 5.09 2.75 0.24
C LEU A 14 3.80 3.43 -0.20
N LEU A 15 3.88 4.23 -1.26
CA LEU A 15 2.72 4.85 -1.90
C LEU A 15 2.66 4.36 -3.35
N MET A 16 1.49 3.91 -3.78
CA MET A 16 1.28 3.40 -5.15
C MET A 16 0.02 4.02 -5.74
N GLU A 17 0.17 4.57 -6.95
CA GLU A 17 -0.96 4.86 -7.82
C GLU A 17 -1.44 3.59 -8.51
N HIS A 18 -2.75 3.48 -8.73
CA HIS A 18 -3.35 2.32 -9.35
C HIS A 18 -4.54 2.68 -10.25
N GLY A 19 -4.86 1.74 -11.15
CA GLY A 19 -6.01 1.84 -12.04
C GLY A 19 -7.35 1.63 -11.31
N TYR A 20 -8.44 1.92 -12.01
CA TYR A 20 -9.78 2.10 -11.44
C TYR A 20 -10.28 1.00 -10.47
N ASN A 21 -9.96 -0.28 -10.66
CA ASN A 21 -10.55 -1.40 -9.90
C ASN A 21 -9.55 -2.18 -9.01
N GLN A 22 -8.39 -1.60 -8.71
CA GLN A 22 -7.29 -2.34 -8.05
C GLN A 22 -7.21 -2.12 -6.53
N GLN A 23 -7.81 -1.05 -6.00
CA GLN A 23 -7.60 -0.60 -4.61
C GLN A 23 -7.87 -1.69 -3.57
N ALA A 24 -9.07 -2.31 -3.63
CA ALA A 24 -9.47 -3.31 -2.65
C ALA A 24 -8.52 -4.52 -2.63
N GLN A 25 -8.09 -4.97 -3.80
CA GLN A 25 -7.15 -6.09 -3.92
C GLN A 25 -5.75 -5.72 -3.41
N LEU A 26 -5.27 -4.50 -3.70
CA LEU A 26 -3.99 -4.00 -3.19
C LEU A 26 -3.99 -3.91 -1.66
N ILE A 27 -5.04 -3.34 -1.08
CA ILE A 27 -5.20 -3.26 0.39
C ILE A 27 -5.17 -4.65 1.01
N LYS A 28 -5.93 -5.61 0.45
CA LYS A 28 -5.93 -7.00 0.92
C LYS A 28 -4.52 -7.60 0.88
N ASN A 29 -3.84 -7.49 -0.26
CA ASN A 29 -2.50 -8.04 -0.43
C ASN A 29 -1.49 -7.43 0.54
N LEU A 30 -1.50 -6.11 0.73
CA LEU A 30 -0.57 -5.42 1.64
C LEU A 30 -0.77 -5.86 3.10
N ASN A 31 -2.02 -6.04 3.53
CA ASN A 31 -2.33 -6.59 4.84
C ASN A 31 -1.81 -8.04 4.99
N GLU A 32 -2.04 -8.90 4.00
CA GLU A 32 -1.55 -10.28 3.99
C GLU A 32 -0.01 -10.35 4.03
N LEU A 33 0.66 -9.29 3.58
CA LEU A 33 2.12 -9.18 3.55
C LEU A 33 2.73 -8.54 4.80
N GLY A 34 1.90 -8.20 5.78
CA GLY A 34 2.37 -7.64 7.06
C GLY A 34 2.75 -6.17 6.98
N TYR A 35 2.29 -5.43 5.97
CA TYR A 35 2.34 -3.97 6.03
C TYR A 35 1.35 -3.46 7.08
N GLU A 36 1.71 -2.35 7.71
CA GLU A 36 0.88 -1.65 8.69
C GLU A 36 0.29 -0.38 8.07
N LYS A 37 -0.75 0.18 8.70
CA LYS A 37 -1.37 1.45 8.29
C LYS A 37 -1.77 1.49 6.82
N VAL A 38 -2.33 0.38 6.33
CA VAL A 38 -2.77 0.26 4.93
C VAL A 38 -4.07 1.04 4.72
N ALA A 39 -4.08 1.99 3.79
CA ALA A 39 -5.25 2.81 3.47
C ALA A 39 -5.33 3.17 1.98
N GLY A 40 -6.56 3.33 1.48
CA GLY A 40 -6.85 3.75 0.10
C GLY A 40 -7.47 5.14 0.05
N TYR A 41 -7.15 5.91 -0.99
CA TYR A 41 -7.56 7.29 -1.15
C TYR A 41 -8.13 7.56 -2.54
N LYS A 42 -9.12 8.44 -2.54
CA LYS A 42 -9.76 8.96 -3.75
C LYS A 42 -9.06 10.23 -4.21
N ASP A 43 -9.03 10.43 -5.52
CA ASP A 43 -8.71 11.73 -6.11
C ASP A 43 -9.88 12.73 -5.94
N PHE A 44 -9.70 13.96 -6.44
CA PHE A 44 -10.74 14.99 -6.40
C PHE A 44 -11.99 14.66 -7.25
N ALA A 45 -11.90 13.69 -8.16
CA ALA A 45 -13.04 13.18 -8.92
C ALA A 45 -13.76 12.03 -8.19
N GLY A 46 -13.31 11.63 -7.00
CA GLY A 46 -13.90 10.54 -6.21
C GLY A 46 -13.48 9.14 -6.66
N ILE A 47 -12.48 9.04 -7.54
CA ILE A 47 -11.98 7.78 -8.08
C ILE A 47 -10.88 7.25 -7.17
N ASP A 48 -10.93 5.96 -6.84
CA ASP A 48 -9.86 5.29 -6.10
C ASP A 48 -8.56 5.31 -6.91
N ARG A 49 -7.50 5.87 -6.32
CA ARG A 49 -6.24 6.11 -7.04
C ARG A 49 -4.98 5.75 -6.28
N ILE A 50 -4.96 5.94 -4.97
CA ILE A 50 -3.73 5.82 -4.19
C ILE A 50 -3.94 4.80 -3.07
N VAL A 51 -2.99 3.89 -2.91
CA VAL A 51 -2.84 3.10 -1.68
C VAL A 51 -1.55 3.50 -0.99
N GLU A 52 -1.63 3.75 0.31
CA GLU A 52 -0.48 3.87 1.18
C GLU A 52 -0.36 2.66 2.10
N ALA A 53 0.87 2.32 2.45
CA ALA A 53 1.18 1.28 3.43
C ALA A 53 2.54 1.56 4.07
N LYS A 54 2.71 1.16 5.32
CA LYS A 54 3.97 1.33 6.07
C LYS A 54 4.64 -0.02 6.28
N TRP A 55 5.92 -0.13 5.94
CA TRP A 55 6.72 -1.29 6.30
C TRP A 55 7.10 -1.21 7.79
N PRO A 56 6.87 -2.26 8.59
CA PRO A 56 7.08 -2.21 10.02
C PRO A 56 8.54 -1.92 10.39
N LYS A 57 8.73 -1.45 11.63
CA LYS A 57 10.05 -1.18 12.20
C LYS A 57 10.91 -2.45 12.38
N GLY A 58 10.29 -3.64 12.28
CA GLY A 58 10.85 -4.92 12.69
C GLY A 58 10.87 -5.03 14.22
N LEU A 59 10.75 -6.26 14.74
CA LEU A 59 11.04 -6.55 16.14
C LEU A 59 12.53 -6.31 16.45
#